data_AF-A0A0J6WLL0-F1
#
_entry.id   AF-A0A0J6WLL0-F1
#
_cell.length_a   1.000
_cell.length_b   1.000
_cell.length_c   1.000
_cell.angle_alpha   90.00
_cell.angle_beta   90.00
_cell.angle_gamma   90.00
#
_symmetry.space_group_name_H-M   'P 1'
#
loop_
_entity.id
_entity.type
_entity.pdbx_description
1 polymer ?
#
loop_
_entity_poly.entity_id
_entity_poly.type
_entity_poly.pdbx_seq_one_letter_code
_entity_poly.pdbx_strand_id
1 'polypeptide(L)' 'MFTVKDVADACGLPQPVVAQLVPRTWTAEGWMYTGEQVEAAVSIAEEFRARSADGNGGEVPPSHDGPQCW' A
#
# COMPACT_ATOMS: atom_id res chain seq x y z
N MET A 1 9.54 -20.22 -2.27
CA MET A 1 9.98 -19.17 -1.34
C MET A 1 10.40 -17.97 -2.18
N PHE A 2 10.13 -16.76 -1.72
CA PHE A 2 10.30 -15.52 -2.48
C PHE A 2 11.16 -14.54 -1.69
N THR A 3 11.96 -13.72 -2.39
CA THR A 3 12.72 -12.65 -1.74
C THR A 3 11.84 -11.42 -1.54
N VAL A 4 12.28 -10.48 -0.70
CA VAL A 4 11.61 -9.17 -0.56
C VAL A 4 11.51 -8.43 -1.90
N LYS A 5 12.45 -8.67 -2.83
CA LYS A 5 12.42 -8.07 -4.17
C LYS A 5 11.29 -8.66 -5.01
N ASP A 6 11.13 -9.98 -5.01
CA ASP A 6 10.06 -10.65 -5.76
C ASP A 6 8.68 -10.20 -5.25
N VAL A 7 8.52 -10.06 -3.93
CA VAL A 7 7.27 -9.58 -3.33
C VAL A 7 7.02 -8.11 -3.68
N ALA A 8 8.05 -7.27 -3.61
CA ALA A 8 7.96 -5.85 -4.00
C ALA A 8 7.58 -5.65 -5.47
N ASP A 9 8.10 -6.50 -6.37
CA ASP A 9 7.74 -6.48 -7.79
C ASP A 9 6.28 -6.92 -8.00
N ALA A 10 5.85 -7.96 -7.30
CA ALA A 10 4.48 -8.48 -7.37
C ALA A 10 3.42 -7.50 -6.86
N CYS A 11 3.67 -6.83 -5.73
CA CYS A 11 2.71 -5.91 -5.12
C CYS A 11 2.90 -4.44 -5.53
N GLY A 12 3.97 -4.12 -6.26
CA GLY A 12 4.29 -2.75 -6.70
C GLY A 12 4.65 -1.80 -5.56
N LEU A 13 5.03 -2.33 -4.39
CA LEU A 13 5.40 -1.54 -3.21
C LEU A 13 6.93 -1.50 -3.01
N PRO A 14 7.47 -0.46 -2.36
CA PRO A 14 8.88 -0.43 -1.99
C PRO A 14 9.25 -1.60 -1.06
N GLN A 15 10.41 -2.22 -1.27
CA GLN A 15 10.94 -3.27 -0.38
C GLN A 15 10.89 -2.95 1.12
N PRO A 16 11.26 -1.73 1.61
CA PRO A 16 11.13 -1.42 3.03
C PRO A 16 9.68 -1.42 3.52
N VAL A 17 8.72 -1.07 2.66
CA VAL A 17 7.29 -1.09 2.98
C VAL A 17 6.81 -2.55 3.10
N VAL A 18 7.21 -3.42 2.16
CA VAL A 18 6.91 -4.87 2.21
C VAL A 18 7.44 -5.52 3.48
N ALA A 19 8.66 -5.18 3.90
CA ALA A 19 9.29 -5.72 5.11
C ALA A 19 8.56 -5.33 6.41
N GLN A 20 7.79 -4.24 6.40
CA GLN A 20 7.01 -3.77 7.54
C GLN A 20 5.57 -4.30 7.51
N LEU A 21 5.04 -4.58 6.32
CA LEU A 21 3.65 -5.01 6.10
C LEU A 21 3.43 -6.49 6.38
N VAL A 22 4.33 -7.32 5.89
CA VAL A 22 4.15 -8.77 5.94
C VAL A 22 5.29 -9.40 6.74
N PRO A 23 4.98 -10.19 7.78
CA PRO A 23 6.00 -10.91 8.52
C PRO A 23 6.72 -11.86 7.57
N ARG A 24 8.04 -11.86 7.65
CA ARG A 24 8.94 -12.68 6.86
C ARG A 24 9.48 -13.84 7.69
N THR A 25 9.79 -14.94 7.03
CA THR A 25 10.26 -16.16 7.67
C THR A 25 11.77 -16.28 7.55
N TRP A 26 12.45 -16.61 8.66
CA TRP A 26 13.87 -16.94 8.62
C TRP A 26 14.07 -18.36 8.10
N THR A 27 14.88 -18.52 7.07
CA THR A 27 15.18 -19.79 6.41
C THR A 27 16.70 -20.01 6.31
N ALA A 28 17.12 -21.17 5.82
CA ALA A 28 18.55 -21.46 5.58
C ALA A 28 19.20 -20.47 4.58
N GLU A 29 18.40 -19.86 3.69
CA GLU A 29 18.85 -18.87 2.70
C GLU A 29 18.71 -17.41 3.22
N GLY A 30 18.18 -17.23 4.43
CA GLY A 30 17.91 -15.92 5.04
C GLY A 30 16.42 -15.59 5.12
N TRP A 31 16.10 -14.29 5.10
CA TRP A 31 14.73 -13.80 5.18
C TRP A 31 13.96 -14.02 3.87
N MET A 32 12.95 -14.89 3.92
CA MET A 32 12.15 -15.28 2.76
C MET A 32 10.65 -15.14 3.05
N TYR A 33 9.87 -15.11 1.97
CA TYR A 33 8.41 -15.09 1.98
C TYR A 33 7.85 -16.40 1.41
N THR A 34 6.79 -16.91 2.00
CA THR A 34 5.98 -18.01 1.46
C THR A 34 5.00 -17.49 0.40
N GLY A 35 4.39 -18.39 -0.38
CA GLY A 35 3.35 -17.98 -1.34
C GLY A 35 2.18 -17.28 -0.68
N GLU A 36 1.71 -17.78 0.47
CA GLU A 36 0.62 -17.15 1.24
C GLU A 36 0.96 -15.73 1.70
N GLN A 37 2.22 -15.50 2.07
CA GLN A 37 2.70 -14.16 2.45
C GLN A 37 2.78 -13.22 1.24
N VAL A 38 3.08 -13.72 0.04
CA VAL A 38 3.04 -12.93 -1.20
C VAL A 38 1.61 -12.51 -1.52
N GLU A 39 0.67 -13.44 -1.50
CA GLU A 39 -0.75 -13.15 -1.76
C GLU A 39 -1.29 -12.11 -0.77
N ALA A 40 -0.95 -12.25 0.52
CA ALA A 40 -1.32 -11.26 1.53
C ALA A 40 -0.72 -9.86 1.24
N ALA A 41 0.53 -9.79 0.79
CA ALA A 41 1.17 -8.52 0.43
C ALA A 41 0.47 -7.85 -0.75
N VAL A 42 0.08 -8.63 -1.77
CA VAL A 42 -0.64 -8.13 -2.95
C VAL A 42 -2.01 -7.61 -2.55
N SER A 43 -2.81 -8.38 -1.80
CA SER A 43 -4.14 -7.94 -1.36
C SER A 43 -4.09 -6.65 -0.54
N ILE A 44 -3.10 -6.48 0.36
CA ILE A 44 -2.98 -5.24 1.14
C ILE A 44 -2.58 -4.06 0.24
N ALA A 45 -1.72 -4.29 -0.76
CA ALA A 45 -1.32 -3.24 -1.71
C ALA A 45 -2.50 -2.76 -2.56
N GLU A 46 -3.36 -3.68 -3.01
CA GLU A 46 -4.59 -3.37 -3.75
C GLU A 46 -5.55 -2.53 -2.90
N GLU A 47 -5.77 -2.91 -1.65
CA GLU A 47 -6.59 -2.13 -0.70
C GLU A 47 -6.03 -0.72 -0.46
N PHE A 48 -4.71 -0.60 -0.32
CA PHE A 48 -4.04 0.68 -0.15
C PHE A 48 -4.25 1.59 -1.38
N ARG A 49 -4.20 0.99 -2.58
CA ARG A 49 -4.44 1.69 -3.84
C ARG A 49 -5.89 2.11 -4.01
N ALA A 50 -6.83 1.23 -3.67
CA ALA A 50 -8.27 1.52 -3.73
C ALA A 50 -8.63 2.72 -2.83
N ARG A 51 -8.12 2.75 -1.59
CA ARG A 51 -8.29 3.87 -0.65
C ARG A 51 -7.65 5.17 -1.15
N SER A 52 -6.51 5.07 -1.84
CA SER A 52 -5.84 6.25 -2.41
C SER A 52 -6.57 6.80 -3.64
N ALA A 53 -7.24 5.95 -4.42
CA ALA A 53 -8.06 6.34 -5.56
C ALA A 53 -9.37 7.03 -5.13
N ASP A 54 -9.97 6.58 -4.03
CA ASP A 54 -11.16 7.20 -3.43
C ASP A 54 -10.86 8.59 -2.81
N GLY A 55 -9.60 8.82 -2.41
CA GLY A 55 -9.14 10.09 -1.85
C GLY A 55 -8.85 11.22 -2.84
N ASN A 56 -9.02 11.01 -4.15
CA ASN A 56 -8.78 12.06 -5.18
C ASN A 56 -10.08 12.76 -5.66
N GLY A 57 -11.16 12.69 -4.88
CA GLY A 57 -12.28 13.61 -4.98
C GLY A 57 -11.92 14.99 -4.42
N GLY A 58 -11.11 15.75 -5.15
CA GLY A 58 -10.90 17.17 -4.88
C GLY A 58 -12.20 17.95 -5.11
N GLU A 59 -13.10 17.95 -4.13
CA GLU A 59 -14.07 19.03 -3.97
C GLU A 59 -13.52 19.98 -2.92
N VAL A 60 -12.80 21.00 -3.39
CA VAL A 60 -12.69 22.23 -2.62
C VAL A 60 -14.13 22.73 -2.42
N PRO A 61 -14.63 22.87 -1.19
CA PRO A 61 -15.97 23.42 -1.00
C PRO A 61 -15.96 24.82 -1.65
N PRO A 62 -16.96 25.19 -2.45
CA PRO A 62 -17.02 26.54 -2.98
C PRO A 62 -17.00 27.50 -1.79
N SER A 63 -15.92 28.28 -1.67
CA SER A 63 -15.89 29.44 -0.79
C SER A 63 -17.11 30.27 -1.15
N HIS A 64 -18.11 30.22 -0.26
CA HIS A 64 -19.28 31.06 -0.34
C HIS A 64 -18.80 32.48 -0.05
N ASP A 65 -18.30 33.14 -1.10
CA ASP A 65 -18.14 34.60 -1.17
C ASP A 65 -19.55 35.19 -1.17
N GLY A 66 -20.13 35.23 0.02
CA GLY A 66 -21.31 36.03 0.30
C GLY A 66 -20.84 37.44 0.66
N PRO A 67 -21.42 38.51 0.09
CA PRO A 67 -21.11 39.85 0.52
C PRO A 67 -21.55 40.00 1.98
N GLN A 68 -20.59 40.34 2.84
CA GLN A 68 -20.85 40.63 4.25
C GLN A 68 -21.59 41.97 4.33
N CYS A 69 -22.92 41.93 4.19
CA CYS A 69 -23.80 43.02 4.58
C CYS A 69 -24.36 42.70 5.97
N TRP A 70 -23.69 43.19 7.02
CA TRP A 70 -24.24 43.99 8.13
C TRP A 70 -23.25 44.10 9.29
#